data_AF-A0A9P3LB41-F1
#
_entry.id   AF-A0A9P3LB41-F1
#
_cell.length_a   1.000
_cell.length_b   1.000
_cell.length_c   1.000
_cell.angle_alpha   90.00
_cell.angle_beta   90.00
_cell.angle_gamma   90.00
#
_symmetry.space_group_name_H-M   'P 1'
#
loop_
_entity.id
_entity.type
_entity.pdbx_description
1 polymer ?
#
loop_
_entity_poly.entity_id
_entity_poly.type
_entity_poly.pdbx_seq_one_letter_code
_entity_poly.pdbx_strand_id
1 'polypeptide(L)'
;MALASDRAVADNTRFITSTWLATIALITYDYLLTFSDEVHYIWARGSKPTKIIFAVCRYSTIVTLIMTMSVCDLGLARIESAR
;
A
#
# COMPACT_ATOMS: atom_id res chain seq x y z
N MET A 1 -21.23 14.45 25.98
CA MET A 1 -20.22 15.06 25.09
C MET A 1 -19.11 14.07 24.71
N ALA A 2 -18.48 13.36 25.66
CA ALA A 2 -17.46 12.33 25.39
C ALA A 2 -17.92 11.21 24.42
N LEU A 3 -19.11 10.64 24.61
CA LEU A 3 -19.64 9.57 23.74
C LEU A 3 -19.84 9.97 22.27
N ALA A 4 -20.04 11.25 21.97
CA ALA A 4 -20.16 11.72 20.59
C ALA A 4 -18.78 11.84 19.92
N SER A 5 -17.77 12.24 20.69
CA SER A 5 -16.38 12.30 20.26
C SER A 5 -15.84 10.90 19.92
N ASP A 6 -16.11 9.91 20.78
CA ASP A 6 -15.62 8.54 20.59
C ASP A 6 -16.18 7.89 19.31
N ARG A 7 -17.45 8.16 18.99
CA ARG A 7 -18.11 7.66 17.77
C ARG A 7 -17.51 8.29 16.51
N ALA A 8 -17.29 9.60 16.52
CA ALA A 8 -16.67 10.29 15.38
C ALA A 8 -15.26 9.77 15.08
N VAL A 9 -14.49 9.44 16.12
CA VAL A 9 -13.17 8.81 15.96
C VAL A 9 -13.30 7.41 15.36
N ALA A 10 -14.22 6.58 15.87
CA ALA A 10 -14.43 5.23 15.36
C ALA A 10 -14.87 5.20 13.88
N ASP A 11 -15.77 6.11 13.48
CA ASP A 11 -16.24 6.21 12.11
C ASP A 11 -15.13 6.65 11.16
N ASN A 12 -14.31 7.61 11.59
CA ASN A 12 -13.14 8.05 10.82
C ASN A 12 -12.12 6.91 10.62
N THR A 13 -11.84 6.13 11.67
CA THR A 13 -10.93 4.98 11.56
C THR A 13 -11.46 3.95 10.58
N ARG A 14 -12.76 3.60 10.65
CA ARG A 14 -13.39 2.65 9.72
C ARG A 14 -13.31 3.11 8.27
N PHE A 15 -13.58 4.39 8.04
CA PHE A 15 -13.49 4.98 6.71
C PHE A 15 -12.07 4.88 6.15
N ILE A 16 -11.08 5.26 6.95
CA ILE A 16 -9.65 5.19 6.59
C ILE A 16 -9.27 3.74 6.23
N THR A 17 -9.57 2.76 7.10
CA THR A 17 -9.21 1.35 6.85
C THR A 17 -9.86 0.81 5.58
N SER A 18 -11.15 1.12 5.34
CA SER A 18 -11.85 0.67 4.13
C SER A 18 -11.25 1.26 2.85
N THR A 19 -10.84 2.54 2.90
CA THR A 19 -10.19 3.24 1.78
C THR A 19 -8.82 2.63 1.48
N TRP A 20 -8.05 2.28 2.51
CA TRP A 20 -6.75 1.61 2.35
C TRP A 20 -6.89 0.21 1.73
N LEU A 21 -7.83 -0.60 2.22
CA LEU A 21 -8.09 -1.93 1.66
C LEU A 21 -8.51 -1.85 0.19
N ALA A 22 -9.38 -0.89 -0.16
CA ALA A 22 -9.77 -0.66 -1.54
C ALA A 22 -8.58 -0.23 -2.41
N THR A 23 -7.73 0.66 -1.90
CA THR A 23 -6.51 1.11 -2.60
C THR A 23 -5.55 -0.05 -2.86
N ILE A 24 -5.29 -0.90 -1.86
CA ILE A 24 -4.44 -2.07 -2.00
C ILE A 24 -5.01 -3.04 -3.03
N ALA A 25 -6.31 -3.36 -2.94
CA ALA A 25 -6.96 -4.28 -3.86
C ALA A 25 -6.89 -3.78 -5.32
N LEU A 26 -7.10 -2.48 -5.53
CA LEU A 26 -7.09 -1.86 -6.86
C LEU A 26 -5.68 -1.84 -7.45
N ILE A 27 -4.67 -1.52 -6.63
CA ILE A 27 -3.27 -1.60 -7.03
C ILE A 27 -2.89 -3.05 -7.35
N THR A 28 -3.18 -4.02 -6.47
CA THR A 28 -2.86 -5.43 -6.74
C THR A 28 -3.52 -5.92 -8.03
N TYR A 29 -4.78 -5.54 -8.27
CA TYR A 29 -5.48 -5.88 -9.50
C TYR A 29 -4.80 -5.31 -10.75
N ASP A 30 -4.44 -4.03 -10.73
CA ASP A 30 -3.73 -3.38 -11.84
C ASP A 30 -2.38 -4.05 -12.14
N TYR A 31 -1.65 -4.44 -11.09
CA TYR A 31 -0.40 -5.20 -11.24
C TYR A 31 -0.64 -6.57 -11.85
N LEU A 32 -1.63 -7.34 -11.37
CA LEU A 32 -1.91 -8.67 -11.91
C LEU A 32 -2.27 -8.62 -13.40
N LEU A 33 -3.05 -7.60 -13.80
CA LEU A 33 -3.47 -7.44 -15.19
C LEU A 33 -2.29 -7.11 -16.11
N THR A 34 -1.41 -6.20 -15.68
CA THR A 34 -0.28 -5.74 -16.50
C THR A 34 0.96 -6.62 -16.38
N PHE A 35 1.04 -7.49 -15.36
CA PHE A 35 2.18 -8.39 -15.13
C PHE A 35 2.41 -9.36 -16.29
N SER A 36 1.34 -9.92 -16.87
CA SER A 36 1.44 -10.84 -17.99
C SER A 36 2.14 -10.19 -19.19
N ASP A 37 1.72 -8.96 -19.51
CA ASP A 37 2.30 -8.19 -20.61
C ASP A 37 3.72 -7.71 -20.27
N GLU A 38 4.00 -7.35 -19.02
CA GLU A 38 5.36 -7.03 -18.59
C GLU A 38 6.32 -8.19 -18.79
N VAL A 39 5.97 -9.39 -18.32
CA VAL A 39 6.81 -10.58 -18.46
C VAL A 39 7.10 -10.85 -19.95
N HIS A 40 6.09 -10.70 -20.81
CA HIS A 40 6.26 -10.91 -22.24
C HIS A 40 7.10 -9.82 -22.92
N TYR A 41 6.83 -8.53 -22.66
CA TYR A 41 7.46 -7.42 -23.40
C TYR A 41 8.75 -6.90 -22.75
N ILE A 42 8.79 -6.85 -21.43
CA ILE A 42 9.91 -6.33 -20.65
C ILE A 42 10.89 -7.45 -20.37
N TRP A 43 10.45 -8.62 -19.92
CA TRP A 43 11.40 -9.65 -19.46
C TRP A 43 11.96 -10.51 -20.60
N ALA A 44 11.17 -10.84 -21.63
CA ALA A 44 11.61 -11.71 -22.73
C ALA A 44 12.62 -11.06 -23.71
N ARG A 45 12.63 -9.72 -23.85
CA ARG A 45 13.53 -9.02 -24.78
C ARG A 45 14.83 -8.64 -24.07
N GLY A 46 16.02 -8.76 -24.68
CA GLY A 46 17.34 -8.62 -24.01
C GLY A 46 17.50 -7.52 -22.93
N SER A 47 18.34 -7.79 -21.93
CA SER A 47 18.52 -7.00 -20.70
C SER A 47 18.96 -5.55 -20.95
N LYS A 48 17.99 -4.64 -21.03
CA LYS A 48 18.23 -3.19 -21.04
C LYS A 48 18.21 -2.63 -19.61
N PRO A 49 19.11 -1.70 -19.25
CA PRO A 49 19.11 -1.05 -17.93
C PRO A 49 17.80 -0.33 -17.61
N THR A 50 17.05 0.07 -18.65
CA THR A 50 15.70 0.64 -18.53
C THR A 50 14.72 -0.28 -17.77
N LYS A 51 14.90 -1.61 -17.85
CA LYS A 51 14.06 -2.57 -17.10
C LYS A 51 14.24 -2.45 -15.59
N ILE A 52 15.47 -2.18 -15.15
CA ILE A 52 15.79 -2.06 -13.72
C ILE A 52 15.16 -0.78 -13.18
N ILE A 53 15.30 0.33 -13.91
CA ILE A 53 14.66 1.61 -13.54
C ILE A 53 13.14 1.46 -13.50
N PHE A 54 12.56 0.78 -14.50
CA PHE A 54 11.13 0.49 -14.53
C PHE A 54 10.68 -0.36 -13.34
N ALA A 55 11.39 -1.45 -13.04
CA ALA A 55 11.08 -2.31 -11.90
C ALA A 55 11.22 -1.55 -10.57
N VAL A 56 12.27 -0.75 -10.39
CA VAL A 56 12.46 0.03 -9.17
C VAL A 56 11.33 1.06 -9.01
N CYS A 57 11.02 1.84 -10.03
CA CYS A 57 9.90 2.78 -9.99
C CYS A 57 8.59 2.06 -9.67
N ARG A 58 8.31 0.93 -10.34
CA ARG A 58 7.05 0.21 -10.17
C ARG A 58 6.95 -0.49 -8.80
N TYR A 59 7.96 -1.24 -8.37
CA TYR A 59 7.89 -1.95 -7.09
C TYR A 59 8.13 -1.03 -5.88
N SER A 60 8.77 0.13 -6.06
CA SER A 60 8.92 1.12 -4.97
C SER A 60 7.57 1.57 -4.40
N THR A 61 6.55 1.73 -5.23
CA THR A 61 5.21 2.13 -4.77
C THR A 61 4.59 1.10 -3.83
N ILE A 62 4.76 -0.19 -4.13
CA ILE A 62 4.31 -1.29 -3.26
C ILE A 62 5.10 -1.28 -1.96
N VAL A 63 6.42 -1.13 -2.03
CA VAL A 63 7.29 -1.08 -0.85
C VAL A 63 6.93 0.09 0.05
N THR A 64 6.69 1.28 -0.51
CA THR A 64 6.25 2.45 0.25
C THR A 64 4.91 2.19 0.95
N LEU A 65 3.95 1.56 0.27
CA LEU A 65 2.66 1.20 0.86
C LEU A 65 2.80 0.26 2.06
N ILE A 66 3.61 -0.80 1.94
CA ILE A 66 3.87 -1.77 3.01
C ILE A 66 4.60 -1.10 4.18
N MET A 67 5.58 -0.24 3.88
CA MET A 67 6.31 0.51 4.89
C MET A 67 5.40 1.47 5.66
N THR A 68 4.53 2.22 4.97
CA THR A 68 3.58 3.12 5.64
C THR A 68 2.61 2.36 6.54
N MET A 69 2.10 1.20 6.11
CA MET A 69 1.28 0.33 6.95
C MET A 69 2.04 -0.13 8.20
N SER A 70 3.26 -0.65 8.01
CA SER A 70 4.11 -1.13 9.11
C SER A 70 4.45 -0.02 10.12
N VAL A 71 4.69 1.21 9.64
CA VAL A 71 4.96 2.38 10.49
C VAL A 71 3.70 2.81 11.24
N CYS A 72 2.53 2.77 10.61
CA CYS A 72 1.26 3.05 11.27
C CYS A 72 0.98 2.04 12.39
N ASP A 73 1.15 0.74 12.12
CA ASP A 73 0.96 -0.32 13.11
C ASP A 73 1.97 -0.20 14.27
N LEU A 74 3.23 0.09 13.96
CA LEU A 74 4.27 0.31 14.97
C LEU A 74 4.01 1.56 15.80
N GLY A 75 3.52 2.64 15.18
CA GLY A 75 3.12 3.86 15.87
C GLY A 75 1.98 3.63 16.86
N LEU A 76 0.98 2.85 16.47
CA LEU A 76 -0.13 2.45 17.35
C LEU A 76 0.36 1.60 18.53
N ALA A 77 1.20 0.59 18.27
CA ALA A 77 1.77 -0.26 19.31
C ALA A 77 2.62 0.53 20.32
N ARG A 78 3.32 1.57 19.86
CA ARG A 78 4.09 2.48 20.73
C ARG A 78 3.22 3.34 21.63
N ILE A 79 2.09 3.85 21.12
CA ILE A 79 1.15 4.66 21.89
C ILE A 79 0.46 3.80 22.96
N GLU A 80 0.12 2.55 22.64
CA GLU A 80 -0.50 1.62 23.59
C GLU A 80 0.46 1.24 24.74
N SER A 81 1.76 1.08 24.45
CA SER A 81 2.77 0.82 25.49
C SER A 81 3.09 2.03 26.39
N ALA A 82 2.69 3.23 26.01
CA ALA A 82 2.94 4.48 26.75
C ALA A 82 1.72 4.97 27.56
N ARG A 83 0.56 4.32 27.39
CA ARG A 83 -0.66 4.54 28.17
C ARG A 83 -0.74 3.55 29.32
#